data_AF-A0A829WZH3-F1
#
_entry.id   AF-A0A829WZH3-F1
#
_cell.length_a   1.000
_cell.length_b   1.000
_cell.length_c   1.000
_cell.angle_alpha   90.00
_cell.angle_beta   90.00
_cell.angle_gamma   90.00
#
_symmetry.space_group_name_H-M   'P 1'
#
loop_
_entity.id
_entity.type
_entity.pdbx_description
1 polymer ?
#
loop_
_entity_poly.entity_id
_entity_poly.type
_entity_poly.pdbx_seq_one_letter_code
_entity_poly.pdbx_strand_id
1 'polypeptide(L)'
;MSDLLDPFQFLSELNKDIATAGGQSRYAEQRGVSHTTVSHVRHSRRDPSKEFLAAIGFDRFPRYRPLRGGIHAPLLTSMQFFTEVNNQIRQAGGLTSFCARHRLPIGSVSNYLNDNRRASDALVQAVGYARLTRFRRRVVRSVSA
;
A
#
# COMPACT_ATOMS: atom_id res chain seq x y z
N MET A 1 -12.09 6.89 -12.80
CA MET A 1 -12.28 5.83 -11.78
C MET A 1 -10.90 5.44 -11.28
N SER A 2 -10.71 5.24 -9.98
CA SER A 2 -9.38 4.96 -9.42
C SER A 2 -8.92 3.55 -9.81
N ASP A 3 -7.90 3.43 -10.66
CA ASP A 3 -7.24 2.17 -11.13
C ASP A 3 -6.53 1.37 -10.02
N LEU A 4 -6.93 1.56 -8.76
CA LEU A 4 -6.33 0.93 -7.61
C LEU A 4 -7.05 -0.37 -7.28
N LEU A 5 -6.35 -1.47 -7.47
CA LEU A 5 -6.77 -2.82 -7.17
C LEU A 5 -6.56 -3.11 -5.68
N ASP A 6 -7.54 -3.75 -5.04
CA ASP A 6 -7.30 -4.42 -3.76
C ASP A 6 -6.46 -5.72 -3.96
N PRO A 7 -6.01 -6.38 -2.88
CA PRO A 7 -5.22 -7.60 -3.01
C PRO A 7 -5.89 -8.74 -3.79
N PHE A 8 -7.22 -8.88 -3.70
CA PHE A 8 -7.95 -9.91 -4.44
C PHE A 8 -8.00 -9.59 -5.93
N GLN A 9 -8.29 -8.33 -6.26
CA GLN A 9 -8.27 -7.85 -7.64
C GLN A 9 -6.87 -7.95 -8.26
N PHE A 10 -5.82 -7.64 -7.49
CA PHE A 10 -4.44 -7.83 -7.91
C PHE A 10 -4.13 -9.29 -8.23
N LEU A 11 -4.51 -10.23 -7.37
CA LEU A 11 -4.30 -11.66 -7.62
C LEU A 11 -5.11 -12.17 -8.82
N SER A 12 -6.33 -11.65 -9.01
CA SER A 12 -7.14 -11.94 -10.20
C SER A 12 -6.43 -11.49 -11.48
N GLU A 13 -5.89 -10.27 -11.50
CA GLU A 13 -5.11 -9.75 -12.63
C GLU A 13 -3.82 -10.55 -12.87
N LEU A 14 -3.11 -10.93 -11.81
CA LEU A 14 -1.94 -11.80 -11.90
C LEU A 14 -2.30 -13.18 -12.50
N ASN A 15 -3.42 -13.77 -12.08
CA ASN A 15 -3.87 -15.06 -12.63
C ASN A 15 -4.22 -14.96 -14.13
N LYS A 16 -4.81 -13.85 -14.58
CA LYS A 16 -5.06 -13.60 -16.00
C LYS A 16 -3.75 -13.54 -16.77
N ASP A 17 -2.77 -12.77 -16.29
CA ASP A 17 -1.47 -12.65 -16.93
C ASP A 17 -0.74 -14.01 -17.03
N ILE A 18 -0.80 -14.82 -15.96
CA ILE A 18 -0.24 -16.18 -15.92
C ILE A 18 -0.92 -17.08 -16.96
N ALA A 19 -2.25 -17.02 -17.06
CA ALA A 19 -3.01 -17.79 -18.02
C ALA A 19 -2.66 -17.40 -19.47
N THR A 20 -2.57 -16.10 -19.75
CA THR A 20 -2.15 -15.58 -21.06
C THR A 20 -0.73 -16.00 -21.44
N ALA A 21 0.18 -16.06 -20.47
CA ALA A 21 1.53 -16.57 -20.69
C ALA A 21 1.60 -18.10 -20.90
N GLY A 22 0.50 -18.84 -20.68
CA GLY A 22 0.46 -20.29 -20.81
C GLY A 22 0.94 -21.06 -19.57
N GLY A 23 0.95 -20.43 -18.40
CA GLY A 23 1.28 -21.06 -17.13
C GLY A 23 2.35 -20.33 -16.32
N GLN A 24 2.56 -20.78 -15.08
CA GLN A 24 3.45 -20.11 -14.12
C GLN A 24 4.91 -20.07 -14.58
N SER A 25 5.43 -21.18 -15.13
CA SER A 25 6.83 -21.27 -15.55
C SER A 25 7.14 -20.29 -16.69
N ARG A 26 6.29 -20.30 -17.74
CA ARG A 26 6.45 -19.41 -18.89
C ARG A 26 6.24 -17.94 -18.51
N TYR A 27 5.30 -17.64 -17.62
CA TYR A 27 5.14 -16.30 -17.07
C TYR A 27 6.38 -15.83 -16.31
N ALA A 28 6.94 -16.70 -15.46
CA ALA A 28 8.12 -16.39 -14.66
C ALA A 28 9.33 -16.09 -15.56
N GLU A 29 9.56 -16.90 -16.60
CA GLU A 29 10.60 -16.68 -17.61
C GLU A 29 10.41 -15.35 -18.35
N GLN A 30 9.21 -15.07 -18.86
CA GLN A 30 8.90 -13.83 -19.58
C GLN A 30 9.15 -12.57 -18.73
N ARG A 31 8.94 -12.67 -17.42
CA ARG A 31 9.09 -11.54 -16.47
C ARG A 31 10.45 -11.52 -15.79
N GLY A 32 11.33 -12.50 -16.05
CA GLY A 32 12.64 -12.60 -15.40
C GLY A 32 12.55 -12.78 -13.88
N VAL A 33 11.52 -13.47 -13.38
CA VAL A 33 11.33 -13.75 -11.95
C VAL A 33 11.36 -15.25 -11.69
N SER A 34 11.61 -15.66 -10.44
CA SER A 34 11.58 -17.09 -10.11
C SER A 34 10.15 -17.65 -10.12
N HIS A 35 9.98 -18.85 -10.65
CA HIS A 35 8.72 -19.60 -10.60
C HIS A 35 8.19 -19.75 -9.16
N THR A 36 9.08 -20.06 -8.22
CA THR A 36 8.74 -20.20 -6.79
C THR A 36 8.18 -18.89 -6.21
N THR A 37 8.74 -17.74 -6.58
CA THR A 37 8.21 -16.43 -6.15
C THR A 37 6.81 -16.21 -6.70
N VAL A 38 6.57 -16.48 -7.98
CA VAL A 38 5.23 -16.36 -8.60
C VAL A 38 4.22 -17.25 -7.87
N SER A 39 4.57 -18.51 -7.61
CA SER A 39 3.72 -19.46 -6.89
C SER A 39 3.41 -18.99 -5.47
N HIS A 40 4.41 -18.57 -4.70
CA HIS A 40 4.21 -18.09 -3.33
C HIS A 40 3.34 -16.83 -3.26
N VAL A 41 3.52 -15.88 -4.18
CA VAL A 41 2.68 -14.68 -4.24
C VAL A 41 1.24 -15.04 -4.64
N ARG A 42 1.08 -15.87 -5.69
CA ARG A 42 -0.25 -16.32 -6.16
C ARG A 42 -1.05 -16.99 -5.06
N HIS A 43 -0.40 -17.83 -4.25
CA HIS A 43 -1.04 -18.55 -3.15
C HIS A 43 -1.07 -17.76 -1.83
N SER A 44 -0.79 -16.45 -1.86
CA SER A 44 -0.76 -15.58 -0.67
C SER A 44 0.14 -16.08 0.47
N ARG A 45 1.13 -16.92 0.14
CA ARG A 45 2.14 -17.41 1.10
C ARG A 45 3.25 -16.39 1.31
N ARG A 46 3.35 -15.40 0.43
CA ARG A 46 4.36 -14.34 0.49
C ARG A 46 3.78 -13.04 -0.05
N ASP A 47 4.01 -11.95 0.68
CA ASP A 47 3.75 -10.60 0.17
C ASP A 47 4.66 -10.28 -1.03
N PRO A 48 4.11 -9.70 -2.11
CA PRO A 48 4.92 -9.37 -3.28
C PRO A 48 5.93 -8.26 -2.93
N SER A 49 7.21 -8.50 -3.23
CA SER A 49 8.28 -7.53 -3.01
C SER A 49 8.21 -6.39 -4.05
N LYS A 50 8.94 -5.30 -3.80
CA LYS A 50 8.98 -4.16 -4.71
C LYS A 50 9.59 -4.57 -6.07
N GLU A 51 10.62 -5.41 -6.04
CA GLU A 51 11.33 -5.92 -7.21
C GLU A 51 10.42 -6.83 -8.03
N PHE A 52 9.71 -7.74 -7.35
CA PHE A 52 8.71 -8.60 -8.00
C PHE A 52 7.64 -7.76 -8.69
N LEU A 53 7.01 -6.82 -7.96
CA LEU A 53 5.98 -5.93 -8.51
C LEU A 53 6.50 -5.14 -9.71
N ALA A 54 7.72 -4.60 -9.64
CA ALA A 54 8.33 -3.87 -10.74
C ALA A 54 8.50 -4.75 -11.99
N ALA A 55 8.95 -5.99 -11.83
CA ALA A 55 9.15 -6.95 -12.92
C ALA A 55 7.82 -7.34 -13.59
N ILE A 56 6.75 -7.48 -12.82
CA ILE A 56 5.42 -7.81 -13.35
C ILE A 56 4.59 -6.57 -13.75
N GLY A 57 5.16 -5.36 -13.66
CA GLY A 57 4.50 -4.13 -14.09
C GLY A 57 3.42 -3.62 -13.15
N PHE A 58 3.59 -3.77 -11.84
CA PHE A 58 2.69 -3.24 -10.82
C PHE A 58 3.43 -2.33 -9.83
N ASP A 59 2.68 -1.42 -9.23
CA ASP A 59 3.11 -0.61 -8.10
C ASP A 59 2.20 -0.85 -6.90
N ARG A 60 2.75 -0.76 -5.69
CA ARG A 60 2.01 -0.88 -4.43
C ARG A 60 1.92 0.47 -3.72
N PHE A 61 0.72 0.81 -3.28
CA PHE A 61 0.42 2.05 -2.56
C PHE A 61 -0.29 1.76 -1.25
N PRO A 62 0.14 2.37 -0.13
CA PRO A 62 -0.70 2.44 1.05
C PRO A 62 -1.87 3.41 0.80
N ARG A 63 -3.04 3.03 1.31
CA ARG A 63 -4.24 3.86 1.42
C ARG A 63 -4.78 3.78 2.83
N TYR A 64 -5.41 4.84 3.30
CA TYR A 64 -5.91 4.92 4.67
C TYR A 64 -7.42 5.08 4.65
N ARG A 65 -8.13 4.18 5.31
CA ARG A 65 -9.59 4.23 5.43
C ARG A 65 -9.98 4.69 6.83
N PRO A 66 -10.84 5.71 6.99
CA PRO A 66 -11.41 6.05 8.29
C PRO A 66 -12.14 4.85 8.90
N LEU A 67 -11.92 4.59 10.18
CA LEU A 67 -12.65 3.56 10.91
C LEU A 67 -14.12 3.94 11.11
N ARG A 68 -14.38 5.25 11.33
CA ARG A 68 -15.72 5.84 11.39
C ARG A 68 -16.15 6.21 9.97
N GLY A 69 -16.91 5.34 9.32
CA GLY A 69 -17.37 5.53 7.93
C GLY A 69 -17.50 4.26 7.11
N GLY A 70 -17.06 3.11 7.66
CA GLY A 70 -17.25 1.80 7.05
C GLY A 70 -16.53 1.61 5.72
N ILE A 71 -16.94 0.60 4.95
CA ILE A 71 -16.25 0.16 3.73
C ILE A 71 -16.29 1.21 2.59
N HIS A 72 -17.26 2.11 2.63
CA HIS A 72 -17.50 3.14 1.61
C HIS A 72 -16.77 4.47 1.90
N ALA A 73 -16.14 4.61 3.07
CA ALA A 73 -15.38 5.80 3.40
C ALA A 73 -14.25 6.04 2.37
N PRO A 74 -14.01 7.31 1.98
CA PRO A 74 -13.00 7.63 0.99
C PRO A 74 -11.61 7.19 1.46
N LEU A 75 -10.85 6.61 0.53
CA LEU A 75 -9.48 6.18 0.80
C LEU A 75 -8.52 7.34 0.66
N LEU A 76 -7.82 7.68 1.74
CA LEU A 76 -6.80 8.70 1.74
C LEU A 76 -5.48 8.18 1.17
N THR A 77 -4.81 9.02 0.41
CA THR A 77 -3.40 8.85 0.03
C THR A 77 -2.48 9.06 1.23
N SER A 78 -1.19 8.69 1.12
CA SER A 78 -0.20 8.98 2.17
C SER A 78 -0.11 10.47 2.50
N MET A 79 -0.20 11.34 1.49
CA MET A 79 -0.14 12.79 1.69
C MET A 79 -1.37 13.30 2.44
N GLN A 80 -2.56 12.87 2.04
CA GLN A 80 -3.79 13.25 2.73
C GLN A 80 -3.82 12.73 4.18
N PHE A 81 -3.34 11.51 4.41
CA PHE A 81 -3.20 10.96 5.75
C PHE A 81 -2.18 11.75 6.59
N PHE A 82 -1.05 12.16 6.00
CA PHE A 82 -0.08 13.03 6.65
C PHE A 82 -0.70 14.38 7.04
N THR A 83 -1.49 14.99 6.16
CA THR A 83 -2.24 16.22 6.45
C THR A 83 -3.21 16.02 7.62
N GLU A 84 -3.92 14.90 7.64
CA GLU A 84 -4.85 14.57 8.74
C GLU A 84 -4.12 14.43 10.08
N VAL A 85 -2.99 13.71 10.11
CA VAL A 85 -2.15 13.59 11.32
C VAL A 85 -1.71 14.97 11.82
N ASN A 86 -1.23 15.85 10.92
CA ASN A 86 -0.83 17.20 11.28
C ASN A 86 -1.99 18.04 11.82
N ASN A 87 -3.19 17.91 11.25
CA ASN A 87 -4.38 18.61 11.73
C ASN A 87 -4.76 18.15 13.14
N GLN A 88 -4.77 16.85 13.41
CA GLN A 88 -5.07 16.33 14.75
C GLN A 88 -4.00 16.72 15.78
N ILE A 89 -2.73 16.80 15.38
CA ILE A 89 -1.65 17.32 16.24
C ILE A 89 -1.91 18.78 16.60
N ARG A 90 -2.29 19.62 15.63
CA ARG A 90 -2.63 21.03 15.88
C ARG A 90 -3.84 21.16 16.81
N GLN A 91 -4.89 20.38 16.59
CA GLN A 91 -6.08 20.34 17.45
C GLN A 91 -5.79 19.86 18.88
N ALA A 92 -4.77 19.01 19.06
CA ALA A 92 -4.33 18.59 20.39
C ALA A 92 -3.50 19.65 21.13
N GLY A 93 -3.12 20.75 20.48
CA GLY A 93 -2.24 21.78 21.04
C GLY A 93 -0.74 21.48 20.86
N GLY A 94 -0.39 20.61 19.91
CA GLY A 94 1.00 20.28 19.57
C GLY A 94 1.34 18.80 19.73
N LEU A 95 2.55 18.44 19.28
CA LEU A 95 3.00 17.04 19.19
C LEU A 95 3.02 16.33 20.54
N THR A 96 3.52 16.99 21.58
CA THR A 96 3.60 16.43 22.94
C THR A 96 2.21 16.10 23.49
N SER A 97 1.27 17.04 23.38
CA SER A 97 -0.11 16.88 23.84
C SER A 97 -0.85 15.79 23.07
N PHE A 98 -0.65 15.73 21.74
CA PHE A 98 -1.16 14.65 20.90
C PHE A 98 -0.63 13.29 21.35
N CYS A 99 0.70 13.16 21.51
CA CYS A 99 1.32 11.91 21.89
C CYS A 99 0.89 11.46 23.30
N ALA A 100 0.77 12.39 24.26
CA ALA A 100 0.26 12.10 25.60
C ALA A 100 -1.19 11.59 25.55
N ARG A 101 -2.07 12.25 24.79
CA ARG A 101 -3.49 11.87 24.63
C ARG A 101 -3.65 10.47 24.06
N HIS A 102 -2.84 10.11 23.07
CA HIS A 102 -2.93 8.82 22.37
C HIS A 102 -1.95 7.76 22.89
N ARG A 103 -1.16 8.08 23.94
CA ARG A 103 -0.13 7.21 24.52
C ARG A 103 0.88 6.71 23.48
N LEU A 104 1.31 7.60 22.58
CA LEU A 104 2.25 7.30 21.51
C LEU A 104 3.68 7.73 21.86
N PRO A 105 4.72 6.98 21.44
CA PRO A 105 6.09 7.44 21.55
C PRO A 105 6.34 8.66 20.65
N ILE A 106 6.73 9.80 21.24
CA ILE A 106 6.99 11.05 20.51
C ILE A 106 8.00 10.84 19.38
N GLY A 107 9.08 10.10 19.62
CA GLY A 107 10.09 9.81 18.59
C GLY A 107 9.53 9.04 17.39
N SER A 108 8.57 8.13 17.59
CA SER A 108 7.93 7.40 16.49
C SER A 108 7.10 8.34 15.60
N VAL A 109 6.33 9.24 16.22
CA VAL A 109 5.51 10.21 15.49
C VAL A 109 6.39 11.27 14.82
N SER A 110 7.43 11.76 15.49
CA SER A 110 8.38 12.73 14.92
C SER A 110 9.13 12.16 13.71
N ASN A 111 9.62 10.93 13.78
CA ASN A 111 10.28 10.28 12.64
C ASN A 111 9.33 10.10 11.44
N TYR A 112 8.06 9.83 11.70
CA TYR A 112 7.04 9.81 10.65
C TYR A 112 6.88 11.18 10.00
N LEU A 113 6.79 12.24 10.82
CA LEU A 113 6.55 13.60 10.34
C LEU A 113 7.74 14.18 9.55
N ASN A 114 8.97 13.89 9.97
CA ASN A 114 10.18 14.46 9.36
C ASN A 114 10.58 13.76 8.06
N ASP A 115 10.55 12.42 8.05
CA ASP A 115 11.08 11.64 6.92
C ASP A 115 9.96 11.11 6.00
N ASN A 116 8.70 11.43 6.30
CA ASN A 116 7.52 10.84 5.67
C ASN A 116 7.63 9.30 5.59
N ARG A 117 8.21 8.69 6.64
CA ARG A 117 8.35 7.24 6.76
C ARG A 117 6.97 6.59 6.76
N ARG A 118 6.93 5.26 6.71
CA ARG A 118 5.67 4.55 6.93
C ARG A 118 5.21 4.81 8.38
N ALA A 119 3.99 5.35 8.55
CA ALA A 119 3.41 5.54 9.88
C ALA A 119 3.36 4.21 10.66
N SER A 120 3.57 4.23 11.96
CA SER A 120 3.36 3.02 12.78
C SER A 120 1.88 2.65 12.80
N ASP A 121 1.56 1.36 12.98
CA ASP A 121 0.16 0.94 13.06
C ASP A 121 -0.53 1.54 14.29
N ALA A 122 0.21 1.77 15.38
CA ALA A 122 -0.27 2.50 16.55
C ALA A 122 -0.68 3.95 16.21
N LEU A 123 0.13 4.67 15.43
CA LEU A 123 -0.24 6.02 14.98
C LEU A 123 -1.47 5.99 14.07
N VAL A 124 -1.53 5.03 13.13
CA VAL A 124 -2.68 4.88 12.21
C VAL A 124 -3.98 4.62 12.97
N GLN A 125 -3.95 3.75 13.96
CA GLN A 125 -5.11 3.47 14.82
C GLN A 125 -5.48 4.67 15.70
N ALA A 126 -4.48 5.35 16.28
CA ALA A 126 -4.70 6.50 17.15
C ALA A 126 -5.45 7.64 16.45
N VAL A 127 -5.15 7.90 15.18
CA VAL A 127 -5.85 8.92 14.39
C VAL A 127 -7.18 8.42 13.80
N GLY A 128 -7.57 7.16 14.07
CA GLY A 128 -8.87 6.60 13.68
C GLY A 128 -8.92 6.01 12.28
N TYR A 129 -7.81 5.46 11.77
CA TYR A 129 -7.73 4.89 10.42
C TYR A 129 -7.29 3.42 10.43
N ALA A 130 -7.55 2.73 9.32
CA ALA A 130 -6.95 1.46 8.96
C ALA A 130 -6.08 1.65 7.71
N ARG A 131 -4.89 1.01 7.70
CA ARG A 131 -4.03 0.96 6.52
C ARG A 131 -4.46 -0.18 5.61
N LEU A 132 -4.64 0.13 4.34
CA LEU A 132 -4.96 -0.82 3.28
C LEU A 132 -3.86 -0.81 2.23
N THR A 133 -3.55 -2.00 1.72
CA THR A 133 -2.68 -2.16 0.55
C THR A 133 -3.52 -2.06 -0.72
N ARG A 134 -3.06 -1.23 -1.66
CA ARG A 134 -3.62 -1.14 -3.01
C ARG A 134 -2.52 -1.30 -4.05
N PHE A 135 -2.88 -1.84 -5.20
CA PHE A 135 -1.97 -2.06 -6.32
C PHE A 135 -2.45 -1.29 -7.53
N ARG A 136 -1.54 -0.91 -8.42
CA ARG A 136 -1.86 -0.31 -9.71
C ARG A 136 -1.00 -0.96 -10.77
N ARG A 137 -1.60 -1.36 -11.89
CA ARG A 137 -0.83 -1.78 -13.06
C ARG A 137 -0.14 -0.55 -13.67
N ARG A 138 1.14 -0.67 -14.01
CA ARG A 138 1.87 0.38 -14.74
C ARG A 138 1.31 0.44 -16.15
N VAL A 139 1.01 1.65 -16.61
CA VAL A 139 0.74 1.88 -18.03
C VAL A 139 2.08 1.79 -18.74
N VAL A 140 2.31 0.69 -19.46
CA VAL A 140 3.45 0.60 -20.36
C VAL A 140 3.14 1.56 -21.51
N ARG A 141 3.76 2.75 -21.51
CA ARG A 141 3.83 3.54 -22.74
C ARG A 141 4.67 2.73 -23.70
N SER A 142 4.05 2.14 -24.71
CA SER A 142 4.77 1.66 -25.88
C SER A 142 5.47 2.88 -26.47
N VAL A 143 6.78 2.96 -26.32
CA VAL A 143 7.59 3.83 -27.18
C VAL A 143 7.54 3.14 -28.53
N SER A 144 6.73 3.69 -29.45
CA SER A 144 6.77 3.30 -30.85
C SER A 144 8.21 3.51 -31.32
N ALA A 145 8.85 2.43 -31.76
CA ALA A 145 10.14 2.50 -32.43
C ALA A 145 10.01 3.19 -33.79
#